data_AF-H2ZBY4-F1
#
_entry.id   AF-H2ZBY4-F1
#
_cell.length_a   1.000
_cell.length_b   1.000
_cell.length_c   1.000
_cell.angle_alpha   90.00
_cell.angle_beta   90.00
_cell.angle_gamma   90.00
#
_symmetry.space_group_name_H-M   'P 1'
#
loop_
_entity.id
_entity.type
_entity.pdbx_description
1 polymer ?
#
loop_
_entity_poly.entity_id
_entity_poly.type
_entity_poly.pdbx_seq_one_letter_code
_entity_poly.pdbx_strand_id
1 'polypeptide(L)'
;IGCLYIFICSISMLGDAFQILAGKTAGEIFSNDSFLSNPLTGLILGVLVTVLVQSSSTSTSIVITMVASGILEVHIAIPIIMGSNIGTSVTNTIVALSQSVDKNEFRRAFAGATVHDIFNLLSVLVFLPIEVASGYLEITTQAIIDSFHIQGGTDAPEMLTVITDPLVNGIVQINKSVITLAAQGTPLEPESSIIKIWCDQIKADRTNRCHTISKFLSDHSRSNECHSYFLFANTGLSDVEAGVILLFVSLIILSSCLIIMVKVLSTLMHGPASRIIKKVINTKFRRPFGWVTGYLSILVGAGLTFLVQSSSVFTSILTPLVGIGVISVERMYPLTLGANIGTTTTGIFTALASEPARLEYSLQLALVHLFFNLSGIVLWYPIPILRRVPIRGAKALGNITSEYRWFAVIYMISAFFIIPAALLALSIADFWAMMSVVIVVAVIVVFIIVTNVIQTHKPHLLPSFLRTWEFLPLWMRSLQPYDRFFTKFLLCGCCCKSQSDEESEISSNVSCSGNDNIGFEMEE
;
A
#
# COMPACT_ATOMS: atom_id res chain seq x y z
N ILE A 1 -20.58 -9.12 2.93
CA ILE A 1 -21.48 -7.98 3.27
C ILE A 1 -21.28 -7.57 4.73
N GLY A 2 -21.55 -8.42 5.73
CA GLY A 2 -21.30 -8.07 7.14
C GLY A 2 -19.87 -7.58 7.43
N CYS A 3 -18.83 -8.26 6.91
CA CYS A 3 -17.45 -7.78 7.02
C CYS A 3 -17.22 -6.42 6.31
N LEU A 4 -17.89 -6.15 5.19
CA LEU A 4 -17.76 -4.87 4.50
C LEU A 4 -18.35 -3.73 5.34
N TYR A 5 -19.48 -3.96 6.00
CA TYR A 5 -20.06 -2.99 6.93
C TYR A 5 -19.13 -2.70 8.11
N ILE A 6 -18.61 -3.74 8.79
CA ILE A 6 -17.65 -3.59 9.90
C ILE A 6 -16.37 -2.86 9.45
N PHE A 7 -15.90 -3.16 8.23
CA PHE A 7 -14.76 -2.48 7.62
C PHE A 7 -15.02 -0.98 7.46
N ILE A 8 -16.15 -0.58 6.88
CA ILE A 8 -16.52 0.84 6.71
C ILE A 8 -16.66 1.53 8.07
N CYS A 9 -17.29 0.89 9.06
CA CYS A 9 -17.38 1.43 10.43
C CYS A 9 -16.00 1.63 11.06
N SER A 10 -15.07 0.69 10.88
CA SER A 10 -13.70 0.80 11.42
C SER A 10 -12.90 1.95 10.81
N ILE A 11 -13.14 2.28 9.53
CA ILE A 11 -12.53 3.45 8.87
C ILE A 11 -13.05 4.75 9.49
N SER A 12 -14.36 4.84 9.75
CA SER A 12 -14.96 6.01 10.41
C SER A 12 -14.37 6.21 11.81
N MET A 13 -14.28 5.14 12.61
CA MET A 13 -13.65 5.19 13.95
C MET A 13 -12.18 5.60 13.91
N LEU A 14 -11.46 5.18 12.87
CA LEU A 14 -10.06 5.55 12.66
C LEU A 14 -9.92 7.05 12.37
N GLY A 15 -10.87 7.63 11.63
CA GLY A 15 -10.93 9.08 11.40
C GLY A 15 -11.18 9.88 12.65
N ASP A 16 -12.11 9.42 13.48
CA ASP A 16 -12.39 10.00 14.78
C ASP A 16 -11.15 9.93 15.70
N ALA A 17 -10.47 8.78 15.73
CA ALA A 17 -9.25 8.60 16.52
C ALA A 17 -8.15 9.57 16.11
N PHE A 18 -7.93 9.73 14.79
CA PHE A 18 -6.96 10.67 14.28
C PHE A 18 -7.34 12.13 14.58
N GLN A 19 -8.62 12.51 14.44
CA GLN A 19 -9.08 13.85 14.82
C GLN A 19 -8.81 14.16 16.30
N ILE A 20 -9.06 13.19 17.19
CA ILE A 20 -8.80 13.34 18.63
C ILE A 20 -7.30 13.46 18.94
N LEU A 21 -6.47 12.61 18.32
CA LEU A 21 -5.02 12.60 18.55
C LEU A 21 -4.29 13.80 17.96
N ALA A 22 -4.72 14.22 16.77
CA ALA A 22 -4.06 15.27 16.01
C ALA A 22 -4.64 16.66 16.31
N GLY A 23 -5.87 16.78 16.79
CA GLY A 23 -6.51 18.08 17.01
C GLY A 23 -5.77 19.04 17.97
N LYS A 24 -4.95 18.52 18.91
CA LYS A 24 -4.12 19.32 19.82
C LYS A 24 -2.63 19.36 19.44
N THR A 25 -2.10 18.31 18.81
CA THR A 25 -0.65 18.13 18.54
C THR A 25 -0.27 18.40 17.07
N ALA A 26 -1.24 18.42 16.15
CA ALA A 26 -0.98 18.65 14.74
C ALA A 26 -0.44 20.06 14.45
N GLY A 27 -0.82 21.04 15.27
CA GLY A 27 -0.23 22.37 15.16
C GLY A 27 1.29 22.35 15.31
N GLU A 28 1.86 21.55 16.22
CA GLU A 28 3.29 21.62 16.56
C GLU A 28 4.17 20.66 15.75
N ILE A 29 3.69 19.44 15.43
CA ILE A 29 4.48 18.46 14.67
C ILE A 29 4.50 18.80 13.16
N PHE A 30 3.41 19.38 12.63
CA PHE A 30 3.31 19.75 11.22
C PHE A 30 3.84 21.17 10.94
N SER A 31 4.17 21.96 11.97
CA SER A 31 4.88 23.23 11.83
C SER A 31 6.36 23.08 11.42
N ASN A 32 6.93 21.88 11.49
CA ASN A 32 8.26 21.61 10.95
C ASN A 32 8.15 21.24 9.46
N ASP A 33 7.87 22.25 8.63
CA ASP A 33 7.55 22.14 7.20
C ASP A 33 8.55 21.30 6.38
N SER A 34 9.83 21.26 6.74
CA SER A 34 10.88 20.70 5.87
C SER A 34 10.87 19.17 5.73
N PHE A 35 10.40 18.42 6.74
CA PHE A 35 10.46 16.96 6.70
C PHE A 35 9.30 16.34 5.94
N LEU A 36 8.08 16.83 6.16
CA LEU A 36 6.85 16.32 5.51
C LEU A 36 6.62 16.91 4.13
N SER A 37 7.17 18.10 3.82
CA SER A 37 7.13 18.65 2.45
C SER A 37 8.00 17.89 1.47
N ASN A 38 8.95 17.08 1.93
CA ASN A 38 9.79 16.30 1.04
C ASN A 38 8.99 15.11 0.46
N PRO A 39 8.73 15.07 -0.87
CA PRO A 39 7.92 14.02 -1.49
C PRO A 39 8.56 12.64 -1.36
N LEU A 40 9.89 12.55 -1.25
CA LEU A 40 10.57 11.28 -1.00
C LEU A 40 10.24 10.74 0.40
N THR A 41 10.18 11.60 1.42
CA THR A 41 9.74 11.22 2.77
C THR A 41 8.32 10.66 2.74
N GLY A 42 7.40 11.35 2.05
CA GLY A 42 6.02 10.89 1.88
C GLY A 42 5.95 9.51 1.22
N LEU A 43 6.69 9.31 0.11
CA LEU A 43 6.79 8.01 -0.56
C LEU A 43 7.24 6.89 0.39
N ILE A 44 8.33 7.11 1.12
CA ILE A 44 8.87 6.10 2.03
C ILE A 44 7.93 5.82 3.20
N LEU A 45 7.29 6.85 3.75
CA LEU A 45 6.28 6.68 4.79
C LEU A 45 5.14 5.76 4.30
N GLY A 46 4.67 5.96 3.06
CA GLY A 46 3.66 5.11 2.43
C GLY A 46 4.10 3.64 2.32
N VAL A 47 5.35 3.40 1.89
CA VAL A 47 5.94 2.06 1.83
C VAL A 47 5.96 1.43 3.21
N LEU A 48 6.54 2.10 4.21
CA LEU A 48 6.71 1.57 5.56
C LEU A 48 5.38 1.29 6.24
N VAL A 49 4.43 2.23 6.17
CA VAL A 49 3.08 2.04 6.73
C VAL A 49 2.43 0.81 6.10
N THR A 50 2.57 0.63 4.78
CA THR A 50 1.99 -0.54 4.10
C THR A 50 2.71 -1.84 4.44
N VAL A 51 4.04 -1.83 4.58
CA VAL A 51 4.81 -2.99 5.01
C VAL A 51 4.42 -3.41 6.43
N LEU A 52 4.19 -2.45 7.34
CA LEU A 52 3.78 -2.73 8.71
C LEU A 52 2.33 -3.24 8.78
N VAL A 53 1.42 -2.57 8.08
CA VAL A 53 -0.01 -2.91 8.06
C VAL A 53 -0.30 -4.13 7.17
N GLN A 54 0.60 -4.48 6.25
CA GLN A 54 0.48 -5.55 5.25
C GLN A 54 -0.73 -5.40 4.30
N SER A 55 -1.29 -4.19 4.20
CA SER A 55 -2.47 -3.92 3.37
C SER A 55 -2.44 -2.49 2.85
N SER A 56 -2.22 -2.34 1.54
CA SER A 56 -2.19 -1.02 0.89
C SER A 56 -3.55 -0.34 0.84
N SER A 57 -4.64 -1.09 0.77
CA SER A 57 -6.00 -0.52 0.86
C SER A 57 -6.27 0.05 2.25
N THR A 58 -5.78 -0.62 3.30
CA THR A 58 -5.85 -0.13 4.68
C THR A 58 -4.98 1.11 4.87
N SER A 59 -3.72 1.06 4.41
CA SER A 59 -2.80 2.21 4.50
C SER A 59 -3.29 3.42 3.71
N THR A 60 -3.83 3.22 2.51
CA THR A 60 -4.47 4.28 1.72
C THR A 60 -5.69 4.86 2.44
N SER A 61 -6.51 4.00 3.05
CA SER A 61 -7.68 4.45 3.81
C SER A 61 -7.29 5.32 5.00
N ILE A 62 -6.25 4.95 5.74
CA ILE A 62 -5.65 5.78 6.81
C ILE A 62 -5.31 7.17 6.28
N VAL A 63 -4.58 7.25 5.16
CA VAL A 63 -4.13 8.53 4.61
C VAL A 63 -5.30 9.38 4.10
N ILE A 64 -6.28 8.78 3.41
CA ILE A 64 -7.49 9.49 2.96
C ILE A 64 -8.27 10.03 4.14
N THR A 65 -8.41 9.24 5.19
CA THR A 65 -9.08 9.65 6.42
C THR A 65 -8.31 10.77 7.15
N MET A 66 -6.98 10.77 7.12
CA MET A 66 -6.15 11.87 7.63
C MET A 66 -6.30 13.17 6.83
N VAL A 67 -6.51 13.08 5.51
CA VAL A 67 -6.86 14.26 4.69
C VAL A 67 -8.27 14.74 5.02
N ALA A 68 -9.23 13.83 5.18
CA ALA A 68 -10.60 14.17 5.55
C ALA A 68 -10.70 14.86 6.92
N SER A 69 -9.85 14.48 7.87
CA SER A 69 -9.77 15.12 9.19
C SER A 69 -8.96 16.42 9.19
N GLY A 70 -8.33 16.77 8.07
CA GLY A 70 -7.52 17.98 7.95
C GLY A 70 -6.13 17.93 8.55
N ILE A 71 -5.63 16.71 8.84
CA ILE A 71 -4.29 16.49 9.38
C ILE A 71 -3.24 16.53 8.27
N LEU A 72 -3.60 16.04 7.09
CA LEU A 72 -2.74 16.05 5.91
C LEU A 72 -3.38 16.87 4.79
N GLU A 73 -2.56 17.61 4.07
CA GLU A 73 -2.93 18.21 2.80
C GLU A 73 -2.83 17.17 1.68
N VAL A 74 -3.62 17.36 0.62
CA VAL A 74 -3.64 16.45 -0.53
C VAL A 74 -2.25 16.35 -1.15
N HIS A 75 -1.57 17.47 -1.37
CA HIS A 75 -0.21 17.53 -1.91
C HIS A 75 0.79 16.62 -1.17
N ILE A 76 0.78 16.66 0.17
CA ILE A 76 1.66 15.84 1.03
C ILE A 76 1.24 14.36 0.98
N ALA A 77 -0.06 14.09 0.85
CA ALA A 77 -0.61 12.75 0.84
C ALA A 77 -0.36 11.99 -0.48
N ILE A 78 -0.20 12.67 -1.62
CA ILE A 78 -0.02 12.03 -2.94
C ILE A 78 1.20 11.09 -2.97
N PRO A 79 2.41 11.51 -2.56
CA PRO A 79 3.55 10.60 -2.49
C PRO A 79 3.33 9.43 -1.53
N ILE A 80 2.60 9.63 -0.43
CA ILE A 80 2.27 8.55 0.53
C ILE A 80 1.40 7.48 -0.14
N ILE A 81 0.41 7.88 -0.94
CA ILE A 81 -0.41 6.95 -1.73
C ILE A 81 0.43 6.18 -2.75
N MET A 82 1.34 6.86 -3.47
CA MET A 82 2.27 6.19 -4.38
C MET A 82 3.12 5.13 -3.67
N GLY A 83 3.62 5.47 -2.47
CA GLY A 83 4.41 4.57 -1.63
C GLY A 83 3.61 3.38 -1.14
N SER A 84 2.34 3.59 -0.79
CA SER A 84 1.46 2.51 -0.35
C SER A 84 1.29 1.43 -1.43
N ASN A 85 1.27 1.81 -2.70
CA ASN A 85 1.19 0.84 -3.80
C ASN A 85 2.44 -0.03 -3.92
N ILE A 86 3.63 0.52 -3.63
CA ILE A 86 4.88 -0.24 -3.62
C ILE A 86 4.89 -1.28 -2.49
N GLY A 87 4.42 -0.93 -1.28
CA GLY A 87 4.50 -1.81 -0.11
C GLY A 87 3.63 -3.09 -0.17
N THR A 88 2.69 -3.18 -1.11
CA THR A 88 1.66 -4.24 -1.21
C THR A 88 2.22 -5.66 -1.34
N SER A 89 3.46 -5.83 -1.79
CA SER A 89 3.91 -7.11 -2.35
C SER A 89 4.93 -7.88 -1.50
N VAL A 90 5.18 -7.43 -0.27
CA VAL A 90 5.84 -8.25 0.77
C VAL A 90 5.12 -9.60 0.90
N THR A 91 3.79 -9.59 1.02
CA THR A 91 2.99 -10.81 1.21
C THR A 91 3.13 -11.78 0.04
N ASN A 92 3.10 -11.27 -1.21
CA ASN A 92 3.27 -12.09 -2.40
C ASN A 92 4.65 -12.76 -2.45
N THR A 93 5.69 -12.02 -2.04
CA THR A 93 7.07 -12.50 -2.01
C THR A 93 7.23 -13.62 -0.97
N ILE A 94 6.59 -13.48 0.20
CA ILE A 94 6.54 -14.54 1.22
C ILE A 94 5.82 -15.78 0.69
N VAL A 95 4.71 -15.62 -0.04
CA VAL A 95 4.01 -16.75 -0.65
C VAL A 95 4.89 -17.45 -1.70
N ALA A 96 5.62 -16.70 -2.52
CA ALA A 96 6.56 -17.30 -3.47
C ALA A 96 7.67 -18.11 -2.77
N LEU A 97 8.18 -17.62 -1.62
CA LEU A 97 9.16 -18.36 -0.81
C LEU A 97 8.64 -19.72 -0.33
N SER A 98 7.32 -19.87 -0.11
CA SER A 98 6.74 -21.17 0.27
C SER A 98 6.87 -22.24 -0.83
N GLN A 99 7.12 -21.84 -2.08
CA GLN A 99 7.35 -22.74 -3.22
C GLN A 99 8.84 -22.88 -3.57
N SER A 100 9.76 -22.58 -2.65
CA SER A 100 11.21 -22.60 -2.90
C SER A 100 11.83 -24.00 -3.05
N VAL A 101 11.05 -25.06 -2.83
CA VAL A 101 11.50 -26.45 -2.88
C VAL A 101 11.90 -26.81 -4.32
N ASP A 102 10.98 -26.71 -5.27
CA ASP A 102 11.26 -26.94 -6.69
C ASP A 102 11.81 -25.68 -7.36
N LYS A 103 12.94 -25.81 -8.05
CA LYS A 103 13.65 -24.69 -8.68
C LYS A 103 12.78 -23.99 -9.75
N ASN A 104 12.07 -24.76 -10.58
CA ASN A 104 11.27 -24.22 -11.67
C ASN A 104 9.97 -23.60 -11.17
N GLU A 105 9.35 -24.21 -10.14
CA GLU A 105 8.20 -23.61 -9.48
C GLU A 105 8.57 -22.30 -8.80
N PHE A 106 9.65 -22.29 -8.02
CA PHE A 106 10.12 -21.08 -7.35
C PHE A 106 10.43 -19.95 -8.34
N ARG A 107 11.13 -20.26 -9.44
CA ARG A 107 11.45 -19.32 -10.52
C ARG A 107 10.19 -18.63 -11.06
N ARG A 108 9.14 -19.41 -11.36
CA ARG A 108 7.89 -18.89 -11.89
C ARG A 108 7.09 -18.15 -10.83
N ALA A 109 6.99 -18.71 -9.62
CA ALA A 109 6.27 -18.11 -8.50
C ALA A 109 6.84 -16.74 -8.15
N PHE A 110 8.17 -16.62 -8.03
CA PHE A 110 8.83 -15.36 -7.72
C PHE A 110 8.66 -14.31 -8.82
N ALA A 111 8.73 -14.73 -10.10
CA ALA A 111 8.39 -13.84 -11.22
C ALA A 111 6.92 -13.40 -11.20
N GLY A 112 6.00 -14.30 -10.82
CA GLY A 112 4.59 -13.97 -10.62
C GLY A 112 4.37 -12.96 -9.49
N ALA A 113 5.04 -13.16 -8.35
CA ALA A 113 4.96 -12.28 -7.19
C ALA A 113 5.45 -10.85 -7.51
N THR A 114 6.54 -10.75 -8.27
CA THR A 114 7.25 -9.47 -8.50
C THR A 114 6.84 -8.73 -9.77
N VAL A 115 6.01 -9.30 -10.63
CA VAL A 115 5.53 -8.58 -11.83
C VAL A 115 4.66 -7.37 -11.47
N HIS A 116 3.94 -7.46 -10.35
CA HIS A 116 3.14 -6.38 -9.80
C HIS A 116 4.01 -5.30 -9.17
N ASP A 117 5.01 -5.70 -8.37
CA ASP A 117 6.04 -4.83 -7.79
C ASP A 117 6.71 -3.96 -8.83
N ILE A 118 7.24 -4.60 -9.87
CA ILE A 118 8.04 -3.91 -10.89
C ILE A 118 7.18 -2.92 -11.64
N PHE A 119 5.91 -3.23 -11.90
CA PHE A 119 4.99 -2.26 -12.49
C PHE A 119 4.76 -1.03 -11.59
N ASN A 120 4.51 -1.23 -10.29
CA ASN A 120 4.28 -0.13 -9.36
C ASN A 120 5.54 0.73 -9.20
N LEU A 121 6.70 0.09 -9.02
CA LEU A 121 7.99 0.77 -8.92
C LEU A 121 8.30 1.59 -10.17
N LEU A 122 8.16 1.00 -11.37
CA LEU A 122 8.39 1.72 -12.63
C LEU A 122 7.40 2.87 -12.82
N SER A 123 6.16 2.72 -12.38
CA SER A 123 5.15 3.79 -12.43
C SER A 123 5.53 4.94 -11.49
N VAL A 124 5.95 4.65 -10.25
CA VAL A 124 6.42 5.68 -9.31
C VAL A 124 7.66 6.40 -9.84
N LEU A 125 8.62 5.68 -10.42
CA LEU A 125 9.83 6.27 -11.00
C LEU A 125 9.54 7.29 -12.11
N VAL A 126 8.41 7.16 -12.80
CA VAL A 126 7.99 8.10 -13.85
C VAL A 126 7.06 9.19 -13.30
N PHE A 127 6.02 8.80 -12.56
CA PHE A 127 4.96 9.73 -12.16
C PHE A 127 5.31 10.55 -10.93
N LEU A 128 6.19 10.10 -10.02
CA LEU A 128 6.59 10.92 -8.89
C LEU A 128 7.39 12.17 -9.32
N PRO A 129 8.42 12.08 -10.21
CA PRO A 129 9.07 13.28 -10.73
C PRO A 129 8.13 14.21 -11.50
N ILE A 130 7.19 13.64 -12.27
CA ILE A 130 6.18 14.42 -13.01
C ILE A 130 5.26 15.15 -12.02
N GLU A 131 4.84 14.48 -10.95
CA GLU A 131 4.03 15.07 -9.90
C GLU A 131 4.75 16.23 -9.22
N VAL A 132 6.00 16.02 -8.82
CA VAL A 132 6.81 17.07 -8.18
C VAL A 132 7.07 18.24 -9.12
N ALA A 133 7.24 18.00 -10.42
CA ALA A 133 7.55 19.05 -11.39
C ALA A 133 6.30 19.82 -11.87
N SER A 134 5.12 19.20 -11.88
CA SER A 134 3.93 19.75 -12.54
C SER A 134 2.64 19.68 -11.75
N GLY A 135 2.57 18.90 -10.67
CA GLY A 135 1.32 18.63 -9.94
C GLY A 135 0.29 17.89 -10.80
N TYR A 136 0.73 17.06 -11.75
CA TYR A 136 -0.16 16.45 -12.76
C TYR A 136 -1.37 15.75 -12.15
N LEU A 137 -1.18 14.86 -11.16
CA LEU A 137 -2.26 14.13 -10.51
C LEU A 137 -3.10 15.06 -9.65
N GLU A 138 -2.47 15.93 -8.86
CA GLU A 138 -3.17 16.91 -8.02
C GLU A 138 -4.10 17.81 -8.84
N ILE A 139 -3.57 18.46 -9.88
CA ILE A 139 -4.31 19.40 -10.74
C ILE A 139 -5.40 18.69 -11.53
N THR A 140 -5.09 17.53 -12.14
CA THR A 140 -6.08 16.82 -12.96
C THR A 140 -7.25 16.31 -12.11
N THR A 141 -6.98 15.82 -10.92
CA THR A 141 -8.03 15.35 -10.01
C THR A 141 -8.80 16.50 -9.38
N GLN A 142 -8.15 17.63 -9.05
CA GLN A 142 -8.83 18.85 -8.62
C GLN A 142 -9.83 19.32 -9.67
N ALA A 143 -9.40 19.41 -10.94
CA ALA A 143 -10.26 19.84 -12.04
C ALA A 143 -11.48 18.91 -12.21
N ILE A 144 -11.33 17.62 -11.92
CA ILE A 144 -12.45 16.67 -11.92
C ILE A 144 -13.41 16.97 -10.76
N ILE A 145 -12.91 17.15 -9.54
CA ILE A 145 -13.73 17.47 -8.37
C ILE A 145 -14.50 18.79 -8.58
N ASP A 146 -13.82 19.83 -9.07
CA ASP A 146 -14.43 21.13 -9.37
C ASP A 146 -15.57 20.99 -10.39
N SER A 147 -15.41 20.11 -11.39
CA SER A 147 -16.45 19.87 -12.40
C SER A 147 -17.71 19.21 -11.85
N PHE A 148 -17.58 18.41 -10.78
CA PHE A 148 -18.70 17.75 -10.12
C PHE A 148 -19.47 18.66 -9.14
N HIS A 149 -18.99 19.88 -8.90
CA HIS A 149 -19.61 20.85 -7.96
C HIS A 149 -19.87 20.23 -6.56
N ILE A 150 -18.95 19.39 -6.09
CA ILE A 150 -19.06 18.76 -4.77
C ILE A 150 -18.76 19.82 -3.71
N GLN A 151 -19.79 20.52 -3.24
CA GLN A 151 -19.64 21.50 -2.16
C GLN A 151 -19.58 20.76 -0.81
N GLY A 152 -18.47 20.88 -0.09
CA GLY A 152 -18.38 20.50 1.31
C GLY A 152 -19.28 21.41 2.15
N GLY A 153 -20.27 20.84 2.84
CA GLY A 153 -21.27 21.59 3.60
C GLY A 153 -22.45 20.73 4.02
N THR A 154 -23.41 21.34 4.73
CA THR A 154 -24.60 20.66 5.31
C THR A 154 -25.50 19.93 4.31
N ASP A 155 -25.30 20.15 3.00
CA ASP A 155 -26.05 19.52 1.90
C ASP A 155 -25.23 18.47 1.13
N ALA A 156 -24.02 18.12 1.60
CA ALA A 156 -23.24 17.05 1.01
C ALA A 156 -23.99 15.70 1.19
N PRO A 157 -24.10 14.87 0.14
CA PRO A 157 -24.83 13.61 0.25
C PRO A 157 -24.10 12.65 1.18
N GLU A 158 -24.61 12.54 2.41
CA GLU A 158 -24.23 11.57 3.45
C GLU A 158 -24.57 10.13 3.00
N MET A 159 -23.92 9.64 1.94
CA MET A 159 -24.32 8.37 1.32
C MET A 159 -23.93 7.14 2.14
N LEU A 160 -22.78 7.18 2.86
CA LEU A 160 -22.33 6.07 3.69
C LEU A 160 -22.39 6.37 5.19
N THR A 161 -22.29 7.63 5.62
CA THR A 161 -22.35 8.01 7.04
C THR A 161 -23.68 7.67 7.67
N VAL A 162 -24.81 7.85 6.96
CA VAL A 162 -26.16 7.43 7.42
C VAL A 162 -26.22 5.95 7.85
N ILE A 163 -25.39 5.10 7.24
CA ILE A 163 -25.32 3.67 7.52
C ILE A 163 -24.34 3.38 8.68
N THR A 164 -23.24 4.11 8.80
CA THR A 164 -22.22 3.89 9.84
C THR A 164 -22.51 4.58 11.16
N ASP A 165 -23.17 5.73 11.12
CA ASP A 165 -23.41 6.64 12.25
C ASP A 165 -24.11 6.00 13.45
N PRO A 166 -25.12 5.12 13.30
CA PRO A 166 -25.76 4.49 14.45
C PRO A 166 -24.80 3.67 15.32
N LEU A 167 -23.75 3.11 14.71
CA LEU A 167 -22.73 2.33 15.41
C LEU A 167 -21.58 3.23 15.90
N VAL A 168 -21.09 4.13 15.06
CA VAL A 168 -19.93 4.99 15.38
C VAL A 168 -20.28 6.01 16.47
N ASN A 169 -21.43 6.69 16.35
CA ASN A 169 -21.90 7.66 17.35
C ASN A 169 -22.30 7.02 18.69
N GLY A 170 -22.54 5.70 18.70
CA GLY A 170 -22.71 4.91 19.92
C GLY A 170 -21.38 4.54 20.61
N ILE A 171 -20.23 4.75 19.95
CA ILE A 171 -18.90 4.47 20.48
C ILE A 171 -18.20 5.78 20.89
N VAL A 172 -18.14 6.77 19.99
CA VAL A 172 -17.47 8.08 20.20
C VAL A 172 -18.25 9.20 19.54
N GLN A 173 -18.22 10.39 20.15
CA GLN A 173 -18.71 11.63 19.54
C GLN A 173 -17.69 12.75 19.69
N ILE A 174 -17.41 13.45 18.59
CA ILE A 174 -16.39 14.51 18.53
C ILE A 174 -17.03 15.90 18.56
N ASN A 175 -16.42 16.81 19.31
CA ASN A 175 -16.76 18.22 19.36
C ASN A 175 -16.07 18.99 18.22
N LYS A 176 -16.72 18.99 17.05
CA LYS A 176 -16.25 19.63 15.81
C LYS A 176 -15.94 21.13 15.98
N SER A 177 -16.58 21.82 16.92
CA SER A 177 -16.35 23.25 17.18
C SER A 177 -14.96 23.53 17.75
N VAL A 178 -14.48 22.67 18.66
CA VAL A 178 -13.16 22.78 19.29
C VAL A 178 -12.05 22.53 18.27
N ILE A 179 -12.23 21.55 17.38
CA ILE A 179 -11.27 21.27 16.29
C ILE A 179 -11.16 22.45 15.33
N THR A 180 -12.30 23.07 14.99
CA THR A 180 -12.32 24.22 14.07
C THR A 180 -11.61 25.43 14.67
N LEU A 181 -11.83 25.68 15.98
CA LEU A 181 -11.15 26.75 16.71
C LEU A 181 -9.64 26.48 16.86
N ALA A 182 -9.25 25.23 17.07
CA ALA A 182 -7.85 24.81 17.10
C ALA A 182 -7.15 25.05 15.74
N ALA A 183 -7.80 24.65 14.65
CA ALA A 183 -7.27 24.80 13.30
C ALA A 183 -7.14 26.28 12.86
N GLN A 184 -7.95 27.17 13.41
CA GLN A 184 -7.90 28.61 13.15
C GLN A 184 -6.85 29.36 14.00
N GLY A 185 -6.10 28.65 14.85
CA GLY A 185 -5.10 29.26 15.74
C GLY A 185 -5.71 30.12 16.86
N THR A 186 -7.01 29.99 17.13
CA THR A 186 -7.66 30.70 18.25
C THR A 186 -7.31 30.02 19.59
N PRO A 187 -7.01 30.79 20.66
CA PRO A 187 -6.67 30.19 21.94
C PRO A 187 -7.85 29.38 22.49
N LEU A 188 -7.62 28.09 22.70
CA LEU A 188 -8.60 27.16 23.26
C LEU A 188 -8.70 27.35 24.79
N GLU A 189 -9.92 27.31 25.34
CA GLU A 189 -10.12 27.32 26.79
C GLU A 189 -9.53 26.05 27.43
N PRO A 190 -8.96 26.12 28.66
CA PRO A 190 -8.26 25.00 29.30
C PRO A 190 -9.10 23.73 29.49
N GLU A 191 -10.44 23.86 29.55
CA GLU A 191 -11.39 22.76 29.76
C GLU A 191 -12.02 22.24 28.46
N SER A 192 -11.58 22.73 27.29
CA SER A 192 -12.11 22.27 26.01
C SER A 192 -11.63 20.84 25.67
N SER A 193 -12.58 19.91 25.67
CA SER A 193 -12.36 18.52 25.21
C SER A 193 -12.79 18.37 23.75
N ILE A 194 -11.97 17.63 22.99
CA ILE A 194 -12.29 17.24 21.62
C ILE A 194 -13.38 16.16 21.61
N ILE A 195 -13.52 15.38 22.68
CA ILE A 195 -14.64 14.44 22.86
C ILE A 195 -15.84 15.25 23.38
N LYS A 196 -17.03 15.04 22.80
CA LYS A 196 -18.23 15.67 23.36
C LYS A 196 -18.44 15.16 24.78
N ILE A 197 -18.57 16.09 25.72
CA ILE A 197 -19.06 15.82 27.07
C ILE A 197 -20.35 16.63 27.17
N TRP A 198 -21.52 15.98 27.09
CA TRP A 198 -22.78 16.69 27.27
C TRP A 198 -22.95 17.02 28.76
N CYS A 199 -22.64 18.25 29.12
CA CYS A 199 -23.10 18.90 30.34
C CYS A 199 -23.55 20.31 29.95
N ASP A 200 -24.81 20.47 29.56
CA ASP A 200 -25.42 21.79 29.53
C ASP A 200 -25.48 22.30 30.98
N GLN A 201 -24.49 23.09 31.38
CA GLN A 201 -24.68 24.02 32.48
C GLN A 201 -25.73 25.02 32.01
N ILE A 202 -26.97 24.85 32.46
CA ILE A 202 -28.02 25.86 32.35
C ILE A 202 -27.44 27.15 32.94
N LYS A 203 -26.95 28.05 32.07
CA LYS A 203 -26.80 29.47 32.43
C LYS A 203 -28.23 30.01 32.51
N ALA A 204 -28.86 29.81 33.66
CA ALA A 204 -30.10 30.48 34.01
C ALA A 204 -29.78 31.96 34.19
N ASP A 205 -30.09 32.66 33.11
CA ASP A 205 -30.29 34.09 32.93
C ASP A 205 -30.55 34.88 34.23
N ARG A 206 -29.77 35.94 34.41
CA ARG A 206 -29.90 36.94 35.46
C ARG A 206 -31.03 37.91 35.08
N THR A 207 -32.28 37.47 35.08
CA THR A 207 -33.40 38.41 34.89
C THR A 207 -34.66 38.01 35.68
N ASN A 208 -34.88 38.78 36.75
CA ASN A 208 -36.10 38.99 37.53
C ASN A 208 -37.41 38.39 36.99
N ARG A 209 -37.99 37.42 37.73
CA ARG A 209 -39.32 37.55 38.37
C ARG A 209 -39.66 36.32 39.23
N CYS A 210 -40.07 36.58 40.47
CA CYS A 210 -40.62 35.61 41.41
C CYS A 210 -41.85 34.88 40.85
N HIS A 211 -41.86 33.55 40.95
CA HIS A 211 -43.07 32.83 41.37
C HIS A 211 -42.71 31.50 42.07
N THR A 212 -42.97 31.51 43.37
CA THR A 212 -43.37 30.37 44.22
C THR A 212 -42.40 29.17 44.33
N ILE A 213 -41.39 29.39 45.18
CA ILE A 213 -40.64 28.36 45.91
C ILE A 213 -41.60 27.65 46.89
N SER A 214 -42.27 26.58 46.45
CA SER A 214 -42.81 25.56 47.38
C SER A 214 -43.35 24.28 46.72
N LYS A 215 -43.38 24.17 45.38
CA LYS A 215 -43.95 22.98 44.70
C LYS A 215 -42.95 22.15 43.88
N PHE A 216 -41.65 22.41 44.01
CA PHE A 216 -40.61 21.65 43.30
C PHE A 216 -39.67 20.87 44.22
N LEU A 217 -39.83 20.97 45.54
CA LEU A 217 -38.96 20.32 46.54
C LEU A 217 -39.56 19.05 47.16
N SER A 218 -40.59 18.46 46.56
CA SER A 218 -41.11 17.16 47.00
C SER A 218 -41.81 16.49 45.83
N ASP A 219 -41.03 15.89 44.93
CA ASP A 219 -41.08 14.45 44.68
C ASP A 219 -40.15 14.13 43.48
N HIS A 220 -39.25 13.15 43.63
CA HIS A 220 -38.12 12.77 42.74
C HIS A 220 -36.90 13.71 42.82
N SER A 221 -35.81 13.45 43.55
CA SER A 221 -35.03 12.20 43.63
C SER A 221 -35.01 11.42 42.31
N ARG A 222 -34.56 12.07 41.25
CA ARG A 222 -33.86 11.39 40.16
C ARG A 222 -32.49 12.01 40.03
N SER A 223 -31.50 11.16 40.20
CA SER A 223 -30.16 11.34 39.66
C SER A 223 -30.21 12.07 38.33
N ASN A 224 -29.61 13.25 38.25
CA ASN A 224 -29.11 13.76 36.98
C ASN A 224 -27.89 12.92 36.60
N GLU A 225 -28.11 11.63 36.34
CA GLU A 225 -27.15 10.81 35.62
C GLU A 225 -27.10 11.36 34.21
N CYS A 226 -26.00 12.02 33.87
CA CYS A 226 -25.66 12.32 32.49
C CYS A 226 -25.52 10.98 31.74
N HIS A 227 -26.61 10.46 31.19
CA HIS A 227 -26.57 9.34 30.25
C HIS A 227 -26.00 9.85 28.93
N SER A 228 -24.67 9.93 28.88
CA SER A 228 -23.99 9.97 27.60
C SER A 228 -24.00 8.55 27.03
N TYR A 229 -24.73 8.35 25.93
CA TYR A 229 -24.91 7.05 25.27
C TYR A 229 -23.71 6.66 24.37
N PHE A 230 -22.48 6.95 24.79
CA PHE A 230 -21.28 6.55 24.04
C PHE A 230 -20.15 6.08 24.97
N LEU A 231 -19.42 5.05 24.53
CA LEU A 231 -18.51 4.22 25.33
C LEU A 231 -17.42 5.01 26.08
N PHE A 232 -16.91 6.08 25.49
CA PHE A 232 -15.84 6.89 26.08
C PHE A 232 -16.34 8.04 26.97
N ALA A 233 -17.64 8.25 27.05
CA ALA A 233 -18.19 9.30 27.90
C ALA A 233 -17.93 9.01 29.38
N ASN A 234 -17.52 10.03 30.13
CA ASN A 234 -17.38 9.97 31.58
C ASN A 234 -16.35 8.92 32.10
N THR A 235 -15.41 8.50 31.25
CA THR A 235 -14.35 7.52 31.60
C THR A 235 -13.18 8.14 32.35
N GLY A 236 -13.10 9.47 32.43
CA GLY A 236 -12.00 10.21 33.08
C GLY A 236 -10.68 10.19 32.31
N LEU A 237 -10.65 9.58 31.12
CA LEU A 237 -9.47 9.52 30.24
C LEU A 237 -9.21 10.88 29.59
N SER A 238 -7.93 11.23 29.41
CA SER A 238 -7.57 12.39 28.59
C SER A 238 -7.90 12.16 27.11
N ASP A 239 -8.11 13.25 26.35
CA ASP A 239 -8.38 13.19 24.91
C ASP A 239 -7.33 12.32 24.18
N VAL A 240 -6.04 12.46 24.54
CA VAL A 240 -4.95 11.71 23.93
C VAL A 240 -5.06 10.22 24.24
N GLU A 241 -5.32 9.84 25.49
CA GLU A 241 -5.46 8.43 25.87
C GLU A 241 -6.65 7.78 25.19
N ALA A 242 -7.80 8.45 25.16
CA ALA A 242 -8.99 7.98 24.47
C ALA A 242 -8.76 7.85 22.95
N GLY A 243 -8.07 8.83 22.35
CA GLY A 243 -7.67 8.79 20.94
C GLY A 243 -6.73 7.62 20.62
N VAL A 244 -5.73 7.35 21.46
CA VAL A 244 -4.78 6.23 21.28
C VAL A 244 -5.53 4.89 21.39
N ILE A 245 -6.39 4.74 22.39
CA ILE A 245 -7.18 3.52 22.57
C ILE A 245 -8.10 3.30 21.36
N LEU A 246 -8.81 4.34 20.91
CA LEU A 246 -9.69 4.26 19.74
C LEU A 246 -8.92 3.92 18.46
N LEU A 247 -7.71 4.47 18.29
CA LEU A 247 -6.81 4.14 17.17
C LEU A 247 -6.41 2.67 17.18
N PHE A 248 -5.96 2.13 18.32
CA PHE A 248 -5.58 0.73 18.42
C PHE A 248 -6.77 -0.21 18.21
N VAL A 249 -7.92 0.10 18.81
CA VAL A 249 -9.15 -0.70 18.66
C VAL A 249 -9.61 -0.70 17.21
N SER A 250 -9.66 0.46 16.55
CA SER A 250 -10.05 0.56 15.14
C SER A 250 -9.08 -0.20 14.23
N LEU A 251 -7.76 -0.10 14.44
CA LEU A 251 -6.76 -0.87 13.69
C LEU A 251 -6.88 -2.39 13.90
N ILE A 252 -7.18 -2.86 15.11
CA ILE A 252 -7.40 -4.29 15.39
C ILE A 252 -8.68 -4.78 14.70
N ILE A 253 -9.78 -4.03 14.79
CA ILE A 253 -11.05 -4.37 14.13
C ILE A 253 -10.84 -4.41 12.60
N LEU A 254 -10.18 -3.37 12.05
CA LEU A 254 -9.85 -3.25 10.64
C LEU A 254 -8.99 -4.43 10.14
N SER A 255 -7.92 -4.76 10.87
CA SER A 255 -7.01 -5.86 10.54
C SER A 255 -7.69 -7.22 10.65
N SER A 256 -8.44 -7.45 11.73
CA SER A 256 -9.19 -8.70 11.94
C SER A 256 -10.27 -8.89 10.88
N CYS A 257 -10.98 -7.82 10.56
CA CYS A 257 -11.99 -7.81 9.51
C CYS A 257 -11.37 -8.12 8.14
N LEU A 258 -10.23 -7.51 7.82
CA LEU A 258 -9.50 -7.79 6.59
C LEU A 258 -9.10 -9.27 6.53
N ILE A 259 -8.52 -9.83 7.58
CA ILE A 259 -8.11 -11.26 7.64
C ILE A 259 -9.31 -12.20 7.43
N ILE A 260 -10.46 -11.91 8.06
CA ILE A 260 -11.67 -12.72 7.88
C ILE A 260 -12.18 -12.60 6.44
N MET A 261 -12.19 -11.39 5.90
CA MET A 261 -12.55 -11.12 4.51
C MET A 261 -11.63 -11.88 3.54
N VAL A 262 -10.31 -11.84 3.77
CA VAL A 262 -9.30 -12.65 3.05
C VAL A 262 -9.66 -14.13 3.08
N LYS A 263 -9.94 -14.70 4.26
CA LYS A 263 -10.24 -16.14 4.40
C LYS A 263 -11.53 -16.53 3.69
N VAL A 264 -12.59 -15.74 3.83
CA VAL A 264 -13.87 -15.98 3.14
C VAL A 264 -13.68 -15.91 1.63
N LEU A 265 -13.00 -14.89 1.13
CA LEU A 265 -12.78 -14.69 -0.30
C LEU A 265 -11.79 -15.68 -0.89
N SER A 266 -10.74 -16.05 -0.17
CA SER A 266 -9.84 -17.15 -0.54
C SER A 266 -10.60 -18.46 -0.69
N THR A 267 -11.52 -18.77 0.25
CA THR A 267 -12.38 -19.95 0.16
C THR A 267 -13.30 -19.90 -1.07
N LEU A 268 -13.84 -18.72 -1.42
CA LEU A 268 -14.62 -18.51 -2.65
C LEU A 268 -13.77 -18.65 -3.92
N MET A 269 -12.52 -18.17 -3.88
CA MET A 269 -11.56 -18.23 -4.98
C MET A 269 -11.09 -19.65 -5.28
N HIS A 270 -10.92 -20.51 -4.26
CA HIS A 270 -10.57 -21.92 -4.47
C HIS A 270 -11.68 -22.76 -5.12
N GLY A 271 -12.91 -22.22 -5.25
CA GLY A 271 -14.08 -22.91 -5.81
C GLY A 271 -14.54 -22.39 -7.19
N PRO A 272 -15.77 -21.84 -7.34
CA PRO A 272 -16.32 -21.42 -8.63
C PRO A 272 -15.54 -20.28 -9.30
N ALA A 273 -14.97 -19.36 -8.53
CA ALA A 273 -14.26 -18.20 -9.07
C ALA A 273 -12.95 -18.62 -9.78
N SER A 274 -12.18 -19.57 -9.25
CA SER A 274 -11.03 -20.15 -10.00
C SER A 274 -11.47 -20.80 -11.31
N ARG A 275 -12.65 -21.42 -11.38
CA ARG A 275 -13.21 -21.93 -12.65
C ARG A 275 -13.56 -20.81 -13.63
N ILE A 276 -14.15 -19.70 -13.15
CA ILE A 276 -14.46 -18.53 -13.98
C ILE A 276 -13.16 -17.87 -14.48
N ILE A 277 -12.20 -17.66 -13.58
CA ILE A 277 -10.86 -17.14 -13.89
C ILE A 277 -10.20 -18.01 -14.95
N LYS A 278 -10.15 -19.34 -14.77
CA LYS A 278 -9.59 -20.27 -15.76
C LYS A 278 -10.35 -20.22 -17.08
N LYS A 279 -11.68 -20.10 -17.07
CA LYS A 279 -12.50 -20.03 -18.29
C LYS A 279 -12.20 -18.74 -19.04
N VAL A 280 -12.23 -17.59 -18.38
CA VAL A 280 -11.97 -16.27 -18.99
C VAL A 280 -10.51 -16.14 -19.44
N ILE A 281 -9.54 -16.56 -18.62
CA ILE A 281 -8.10 -16.51 -18.95
C ILE A 281 -7.77 -17.44 -20.13
N ASN A 282 -8.39 -18.61 -20.24
CA ASN A 282 -8.15 -19.53 -21.36
C ASN A 282 -9.03 -19.23 -22.57
N THR A 283 -9.92 -18.24 -22.49
CA THR A 283 -10.69 -17.78 -23.66
C THR A 283 -9.75 -17.02 -24.58
N LYS A 284 -9.18 -17.72 -25.57
CA LYS A 284 -8.39 -17.09 -26.62
C LYS A 284 -9.33 -16.59 -27.71
N PHE A 285 -9.54 -15.27 -27.78
CA PHE A 285 -10.17 -14.69 -28.97
C PHE A 285 -9.28 -14.93 -30.19
N ARG A 286 -9.88 -15.42 -31.29
CA ARG A 286 -9.18 -15.65 -32.56
C ARG A 286 -8.73 -14.30 -33.15
N ARG A 287 -7.60 -14.28 -33.86
CA ARG A 287 -7.12 -13.05 -34.53
C ARG A 287 -8.23 -12.49 -35.43
N PRO A 288 -8.46 -11.15 -35.44
CA PRO A 288 -7.58 -10.08 -34.96
C PRO A 288 -7.75 -9.65 -33.49
N PHE A 289 -8.73 -10.16 -32.74
CA PHE A 289 -9.10 -9.67 -31.40
C PHE A 289 -8.27 -10.24 -30.24
N GLY A 290 -7.08 -10.80 -30.51
CA GLY A 290 -6.25 -11.43 -29.47
C GLY A 290 -5.82 -10.45 -28.36
N TRP A 291 -5.72 -9.16 -28.67
CA TRP A 291 -5.39 -8.09 -27.70
C TRP A 291 -6.49 -7.84 -26.67
N VAL A 292 -7.75 -8.13 -27.00
CA VAL A 292 -8.93 -7.95 -26.13
C VAL A 292 -8.84 -8.83 -24.88
N THR A 293 -8.24 -10.02 -25.00
CA THR A 293 -8.04 -10.95 -23.88
C THR A 293 -7.32 -10.30 -22.69
N GLY A 294 -6.34 -9.45 -22.99
CA GLY A 294 -5.55 -8.73 -22.00
C GLY A 294 -6.36 -7.69 -21.24
N TYR A 295 -7.12 -6.85 -21.96
CA TYR A 295 -7.98 -5.84 -21.35
C TYR A 295 -9.17 -6.46 -20.59
N LEU A 296 -9.72 -7.57 -21.10
CA LEU A 296 -10.71 -8.35 -20.37
C LEU A 296 -10.13 -8.88 -19.05
N SER A 297 -8.86 -9.31 -19.06
CA SER A 297 -8.17 -9.75 -17.84
C SER A 297 -7.95 -8.59 -16.86
N ILE A 298 -7.66 -7.37 -17.34
CA ILE A 298 -7.62 -6.17 -16.49
C ILE A 298 -8.99 -5.93 -15.84
N LEU A 299 -10.09 -5.98 -16.60
CA LEU A 299 -11.44 -5.80 -16.05
C LEU A 299 -11.81 -6.89 -15.04
N VAL A 300 -11.45 -8.15 -15.31
CA VAL A 300 -11.66 -9.25 -14.37
C VAL A 300 -10.84 -9.06 -13.10
N GLY A 301 -9.57 -8.67 -13.21
CA GLY A 301 -8.74 -8.35 -12.05
C GLY A 301 -9.34 -7.22 -11.23
N ALA A 302 -9.78 -6.14 -11.88
CA ALA A 302 -10.43 -5.01 -11.22
C ALA A 302 -11.72 -5.40 -10.51
N GLY A 303 -12.61 -6.13 -11.19
CA GLY A 303 -13.87 -6.59 -10.61
C GLY A 303 -13.66 -7.56 -9.45
N LEU A 304 -12.76 -8.53 -9.59
CA LEU A 304 -12.46 -9.49 -8.52
C LEU A 304 -11.82 -8.79 -7.33
N THR A 305 -10.87 -7.89 -7.55
CA THR A 305 -10.25 -7.15 -6.44
C THR A 305 -11.20 -6.12 -5.82
N PHE A 306 -12.14 -5.53 -6.58
CA PHE A 306 -13.23 -4.74 -6.02
C PHE A 306 -14.10 -5.57 -5.06
N LEU A 307 -14.44 -6.81 -5.43
CA LEU A 307 -15.21 -7.71 -4.57
C LEU A 307 -14.39 -8.18 -3.36
N VAL A 308 -13.09 -8.41 -3.56
CA VAL A 308 -12.16 -8.92 -2.53
C VAL A 308 -11.67 -7.80 -1.60
N GLN A 309 -11.67 -6.55 -2.07
CA GLN A 309 -11.11 -5.35 -1.43
C GLN A 309 -9.61 -5.45 -1.07
N SER A 310 -8.90 -6.43 -1.61
CA SER A 310 -7.47 -6.65 -1.36
C SER A 310 -6.76 -7.18 -2.61
N SER A 311 -5.81 -6.40 -3.11
CA SER A 311 -4.94 -6.80 -4.22
C SER A 311 -3.92 -7.84 -3.79
N SER A 312 -3.33 -7.72 -2.59
CA SER A 312 -2.33 -8.67 -2.05
C SER A 312 -2.87 -10.09 -1.93
N VAL A 313 -4.12 -10.26 -1.49
CA VAL A 313 -4.81 -11.56 -1.45
C VAL A 313 -5.00 -12.13 -2.85
N PHE A 314 -5.51 -11.31 -3.75
CA PHE A 314 -5.76 -11.72 -5.13
C PHE A 314 -4.46 -12.16 -5.81
N THR A 315 -3.40 -11.38 -5.69
CA THR A 315 -2.08 -11.71 -6.25
C THR A 315 -1.43 -12.91 -5.56
N SER A 316 -1.57 -13.04 -4.24
CA SER A 316 -1.05 -14.18 -3.46
C SER A 316 -1.72 -15.50 -3.84
N ILE A 317 -2.97 -15.50 -4.32
CA ILE A 317 -3.64 -16.69 -4.85
C ILE A 317 -3.11 -17.04 -6.25
N LEU A 318 -2.79 -16.03 -7.07
CA LEU A 318 -2.26 -16.24 -8.40
C LEU A 318 -0.80 -16.72 -8.39
N THR A 319 0.01 -16.27 -7.42
CA THR A 319 1.43 -16.64 -7.30
C THR A 319 1.66 -18.15 -7.29
N PRO A 320 0.97 -18.96 -6.45
CA PRO A 320 1.07 -20.41 -6.50
C PRO A 320 0.70 -21.04 -7.83
N LEU A 321 -0.34 -20.51 -8.50
CA LEU A 321 -0.82 -20.99 -9.80
C LEU A 321 0.21 -20.71 -10.91
N VAL A 322 0.95 -19.61 -10.80
CA VAL A 322 2.09 -19.33 -11.68
C VAL A 322 3.26 -20.24 -11.33
N GLY A 323 3.52 -20.45 -10.03
CA GLY A 323 4.50 -21.40 -9.51
C GLY A 323 4.34 -22.78 -10.13
N ILE A 324 3.17 -23.40 -10.04
CA ILE A 324 2.88 -24.73 -10.64
C ILE A 324 2.73 -24.70 -12.18
N GLY A 325 2.80 -23.54 -12.82
CA GLY A 325 2.73 -23.39 -14.28
C GLY A 325 1.32 -23.45 -14.89
N VAL A 326 0.27 -23.39 -14.07
CA VAL A 326 -1.13 -23.32 -14.55
C VAL A 326 -1.43 -21.98 -15.24
N ILE A 327 -0.79 -20.91 -14.77
CA ILE A 327 -0.89 -19.56 -15.34
C ILE A 327 0.52 -19.08 -15.68
N SER A 328 0.69 -18.40 -16.81
CA SER A 328 1.98 -17.78 -17.15
C SER A 328 2.06 -16.36 -16.57
N VAL A 329 3.28 -15.87 -16.32
CA VAL A 329 3.51 -14.50 -15.81
C VAL A 329 2.86 -13.44 -16.71
N GLU A 330 2.85 -13.65 -18.02
CA GLU A 330 2.23 -12.76 -19.01
C GLU A 330 0.71 -12.68 -18.89
N ARG A 331 0.07 -13.77 -18.45
CA ARG A 331 -1.38 -13.81 -18.21
C ARG A 331 -1.73 -13.27 -16.82
N MET A 332 -0.84 -13.46 -15.85
CA MET A 332 -0.98 -12.87 -14.53
C MET A 332 -0.84 -11.34 -14.59
N TYR A 333 0.08 -10.81 -15.40
CA TYR A 333 0.35 -9.38 -15.47
C TYR A 333 -0.89 -8.49 -15.67
N PRO A 334 -1.74 -8.66 -16.71
CA PRO A 334 -2.94 -7.84 -16.83
C PRO A 334 -3.94 -8.03 -15.68
N LEU A 335 -3.99 -9.21 -15.04
CA LEU A 335 -4.86 -9.41 -13.86
C LEU A 335 -4.37 -8.57 -12.68
N THR A 336 -3.06 -8.47 -12.46
CA THR A 336 -2.50 -7.65 -11.38
C THR A 336 -2.65 -6.15 -11.65
N LEU A 337 -2.58 -5.72 -12.91
CA LEU A 337 -2.95 -4.36 -13.30
C LEU A 337 -4.42 -4.05 -12.98
N GLY A 338 -5.31 -5.00 -13.28
CA GLY A 338 -6.70 -4.93 -12.86
C GLY A 338 -6.84 -4.81 -11.36
N ALA A 339 -6.11 -5.62 -10.60
CA ALA A 339 -6.18 -5.63 -9.14
C ALA A 339 -5.88 -4.25 -8.53
N ASN A 340 -4.91 -3.52 -9.08
CA ASN A 340 -4.61 -2.14 -8.67
C ASN A 340 -5.80 -1.19 -8.84
N ILE A 341 -6.50 -1.28 -9.98
CA ILE A 341 -7.75 -0.51 -10.19
C ILE A 341 -8.81 -0.96 -9.19
N GLY A 342 -8.93 -2.26 -8.92
CA GLY A 342 -9.91 -2.77 -7.97
C GLY A 342 -9.74 -2.16 -6.57
N THR A 343 -8.50 -2.10 -6.06
CA THR A 343 -8.18 -1.53 -4.74
C THR A 343 -8.41 -0.03 -4.62
N THR A 344 -8.37 0.74 -5.70
CA THR A 344 -8.64 2.18 -5.62
C THR A 344 -10.09 2.47 -5.23
N THR A 345 -11.00 1.52 -5.50
CA THR A 345 -12.41 1.62 -5.07
C THR A 345 -12.54 1.66 -3.55
N THR A 346 -11.63 1.00 -2.81
CA THR A 346 -11.58 1.11 -1.34
C THR A 346 -11.36 2.55 -0.92
N GLY A 347 -10.43 3.26 -1.58
CA GLY A 347 -10.17 4.67 -1.29
C GLY A 347 -11.38 5.56 -1.55
N ILE A 348 -12.13 5.28 -2.63
CA ILE A 348 -13.37 6.00 -2.93
C ILE A 348 -14.42 5.75 -1.84
N PHE A 349 -14.61 4.51 -1.39
CA PHE A 349 -15.52 4.23 -0.27
C PHE A 349 -15.05 4.88 1.04
N THR A 350 -13.75 4.89 1.31
CA THR A 350 -13.18 5.56 2.47
C THR A 350 -13.45 7.06 2.43
N ALA A 351 -13.25 7.72 1.28
CA ALA A 351 -13.57 9.13 1.11
C ALA A 351 -15.06 9.41 1.37
N LEU A 352 -15.95 8.61 0.77
CA LEU A 352 -17.41 8.73 0.93
C LEU A 352 -17.92 8.38 2.34
N ALA A 353 -17.15 7.62 3.12
CA ALA A 353 -17.45 7.28 4.51
C ALA A 353 -16.79 8.24 5.52
N SER A 354 -15.98 9.19 5.05
CA SER A 354 -15.29 10.16 5.90
C SER A 354 -16.10 11.45 6.09
N GLU A 355 -15.57 12.39 6.89
CA GLU A 355 -16.21 13.65 7.26
C GLU A 355 -16.75 14.46 6.04
N PRO A 356 -18.06 14.76 5.98
CA PRO A 356 -18.67 15.45 4.83
C PRO A 356 -18.10 16.85 4.55
N ALA A 357 -17.63 17.55 5.59
CA ALA A 357 -17.11 18.91 5.48
C ALA A 357 -15.84 19.02 4.61
N ARG A 358 -15.06 17.94 4.48
CA ARG A 358 -13.83 17.87 3.68
C ARG A 358 -13.87 16.75 2.64
N LEU A 359 -15.07 16.39 2.19
CA LEU A 359 -15.28 15.32 1.22
C LEU A 359 -14.55 15.59 -0.10
N GLU A 360 -14.45 16.85 -0.52
CA GLU A 360 -13.74 17.24 -1.76
C GLU A 360 -12.27 16.78 -1.74
N TYR A 361 -11.55 17.02 -0.64
CA TYR A 361 -10.13 16.68 -0.50
C TYR A 361 -9.89 15.18 -0.35
N SER A 362 -10.73 14.50 0.44
CA SER A 362 -10.61 13.05 0.63
C SER A 362 -10.94 12.29 -0.65
N LEU A 363 -11.97 12.74 -1.39
CA LEU A 363 -12.33 12.18 -2.69
C LEU A 363 -11.29 12.51 -3.76
N GLN A 364 -10.74 13.72 -3.77
CA GLN A 364 -9.62 14.08 -4.64
C GLN A 364 -8.46 13.10 -4.45
N LEU A 365 -8.04 12.84 -3.21
CA LEU A 365 -6.95 11.89 -2.96
C LEU A 365 -7.31 10.46 -3.39
N ALA A 366 -8.56 10.02 -3.19
CA ALA A 366 -9.03 8.74 -3.71
C ALA A 366 -8.96 8.68 -5.25
N LEU A 367 -9.27 9.78 -5.93
CA LEU A 367 -9.11 9.91 -7.38
C LEU A 367 -7.63 9.94 -7.78
N VAL A 368 -6.74 10.59 -7.03
CA VAL A 368 -5.29 10.54 -7.29
C VAL A 368 -4.81 9.09 -7.27
N HIS A 369 -5.26 8.30 -6.29
CA HIS A 369 -4.94 6.87 -6.25
C HIS A 369 -5.39 6.14 -7.52
N LEU A 370 -6.63 6.37 -7.98
CA LEU A 370 -7.16 5.77 -9.21
C LEU A 370 -6.38 6.23 -10.46
N PHE A 371 -6.13 7.53 -10.60
CA PHE A 371 -5.47 8.13 -11.75
C PHE A 371 -3.99 7.76 -11.84
N PHE A 372 -3.30 7.62 -10.71
CA PHE A 372 -1.94 7.09 -10.67
C PHE A 372 -1.87 5.68 -11.29
N ASN A 373 -2.76 4.78 -10.85
CA ASN A 373 -2.80 3.41 -11.37
C ASN A 373 -3.24 3.35 -12.83
N LEU A 374 -4.23 4.15 -13.22
CA LEU A 374 -4.69 4.23 -14.60
C LEU A 374 -3.61 4.78 -15.53
N SER A 375 -2.91 5.84 -15.13
CA SER A 375 -1.80 6.44 -15.88
C SER A 375 -0.64 5.44 -16.04
N GLY A 376 -0.32 4.69 -14.99
CA GLY A 376 0.62 3.57 -15.04
C GLY A 376 0.22 2.51 -16.08
N ILE A 377 -1.05 2.10 -16.10
CA ILE A 377 -1.54 1.13 -17.09
C ILE A 377 -1.44 1.69 -18.50
N VAL A 378 -1.87 2.94 -18.72
CA VAL A 378 -1.79 3.61 -20.03
C VAL A 378 -0.35 3.73 -20.52
N LEU A 379 0.61 3.97 -19.61
CA LEU A 379 2.03 4.04 -19.96
C LEU A 379 2.60 2.66 -20.30
N TRP A 380 2.41 1.67 -19.42
CA TRP A 380 3.15 0.40 -19.51
C TRP A 380 2.44 -0.70 -20.30
N TYR A 381 1.11 -0.67 -20.47
CA TYR A 381 0.38 -1.81 -21.02
C TYR A 381 0.05 -1.72 -22.52
N PRO A 382 -0.51 -0.64 -23.09
CA PRO A 382 -0.94 -0.58 -24.49
C PRO A 382 0.17 -0.88 -25.49
N ILE A 383 1.36 -0.33 -25.28
CA ILE A 383 2.49 -0.45 -26.21
C ILE A 383 3.23 -1.77 -25.94
N PRO A 384 3.33 -2.70 -26.92
CA PRO A 384 3.93 -4.02 -26.69
C PRO A 384 5.38 -4.00 -26.20
N ILE A 385 6.16 -2.99 -26.60
CA ILE A 385 7.55 -2.82 -26.18
C ILE A 385 7.62 -2.46 -24.69
N LEU A 386 6.81 -1.49 -24.25
CA LEU A 386 6.74 -1.08 -22.85
C LEU A 386 6.17 -2.18 -21.96
N ARG A 387 5.16 -2.92 -22.44
CA ARG A 387 4.56 -4.06 -21.74
C ARG A 387 5.56 -5.15 -21.39
N ARG A 388 6.58 -5.35 -22.23
CA ARG A 388 7.62 -6.35 -21.98
C ARG A 388 8.58 -5.93 -20.87
N VAL A 389 8.68 -4.65 -20.52
CA VAL A 389 9.63 -4.17 -19.51
C VAL A 389 9.33 -4.76 -18.13
N PRO A 390 8.12 -4.61 -17.55
CA PRO A 390 7.82 -5.21 -16.23
C PRO A 390 7.90 -6.74 -16.24
N ILE A 391 7.41 -7.38 -17.32
CA ILE A 391 7.42 -8.84 -17.46
C ILE A 391 8.86 -9.39 -17.49
N ARG A 392 9.75 -8.76 -18.25
CA ARG A 392 11.16 -9.17 -18.34
C ARG A 392 11.88 -8.94 -17.03
N GLY A 393 11.65 -7.80 -16.38
CA GLY A 393 12.19 -7.54 -15.04
C GLY A 393 11.81 -8.63 -14.04
N ALA A 394 10.53 -9.01 -14.01
CA ALA A 394 10.03 -10.03 -13.09
C ALA A 394 10.61 -11.41 -13.39
N LYS A 395 10.69 -11.80 -14.67
CA LYS A 395 11.33 -13.06 -15.08
C LYS A 395 12.82 -13.09 -14.78
N ALA A 396 13.53 -11.98 -14.97
CA ALA A 396 14.95 -11.88 -14.63
C ALA A 396 15.15 -12.10 -13.12
N LEU A 397 14.32 -11.46 -12.29
CA LEU A 397 14.36 -11.62 -10.85
C LEU A 397 14.04 -13.06 -10.41
N GLY A 398 13.04 -13.69 -11.04
CA GLY A 398 12.72 -15.10 -10.83
C GLY A 398 13.85 -16.06 -11.24
N ASN A 399 14.55 -15.77 -12.34
CA ASN A 399 15.69 -16.58 -12.77
C ASN A 399 16.84 -16.49 -11.75
N ILE A 400 17.16 -15.29 -11.27
CA ILE A 400 18.19 -15.06 -10.24
C ILE A 400 17.85 -15.81 -8.95
N THR A 401 16.60 -15.72 -8.46
CA THR A 401 16.20 -16.41 -7.22
C THR A 401 16.20 -17.93 -7.33
N SER A 402 15.92 -18.46 -8.53
CA SER A 402 16.00 -19.90 -8.76
C SER A 402 17.43 -20.43 -8.73
N GLU A 403 18.42 -19.59 -9.07
CA GLU A 403 19.84 -19.93 -9.01
C GLU A 403 20.40 -19.70 -7.59
N TYR A 404 20.05 -18.57 -6.98
CA TYR A 404 20.53 -18.13 -5.67
C TYR A 404 19.36 -17.99 -4.69
N ARG A 405 19.01 -19.06 -3.95
CA ARG A 405 17.82 -19.04 -3.06
C ARG A 405 17.87 -17.96 -1.98
N TRP A 406 19.04 -17.67 -1.42
CA TRP A 406 19.25 -16.62 -0.43
C TRP A 406 18.91 -15.21 -0.97
N PHE A 407 19.01 -15.02 -2.29
CA PHE A 407 18.72 -13.73 -2.94
C PHE A 407 17.29 -13.28 -2.66
N ALA A 408 16.33 -14.21 -2.61
CA ALA A 408 14.92 -13.86 -2.38
C ALA A 408 14.69 -13.24 -1.00
N VAL A 409 15.36 -13.76 0.04
CA VAL A 409 15.27 -13.23 1.41
C VAL A 409 15.95 -11.87 1.51
N ILE A 410 17.15 -11.74 0.93
CA ILE A 410 17.87 -10.46 0.92
C ILE A 410 17.10 -9.42 0.11
N TYR A 411 16.56 -9.78 -1.06
CA TYR A 411 15.72 -8.91 -1.86
C TYR A 411 14.54 -8.37 -1.03
N MET A 412 13.83 -9.23 -0.31
CA MET A 412 12.70 -8.81 0.52
C MET A 412 13.13 -7.83 1.63
N ILE A 413 14.19 -8.16 2.37
CA ILE A 413 14.70 -7.28 3.45
C ILE A 413 15.20 -5.95 2.86
N SER A 414 15.93 -6.01 1.75
CA SER A 414 16.49 -4.82 1.12
C SER A 414 15.43 -3.92 0.51
N ALA A 415 14.50 -4.48 -0.29
CA ALA A 415 13.50 -3.71 -1.02
C ALA A 415 12.48 -3.03 -0.09
N PHE A 416 12.11 -3.68 1.02
CA PHE A 416 11.02 -3.21 1.88
C PHE A 416 11.48 -2.61 3.22
N PHE A 417 12.74 -2.78 3.63
CA PHE A 417 13.27 -2.22 4.87
C PHE A 417 14.54 -1.39 4.66
N ILE A 418 15.62 -1.97 4.11
CA ILE A 418 16.92 -1.29 4.04
C ILE A 418 16.89 -0.11 3.06
N ILE A 419 16.40 -0.31 1.82
CA ILE A 419 16.33 0.75 0.81
C ILE A 419 15.39 1.86 1.29
N PRO A 420 14.17 1.57 1.76
CA PRO A 420 13.31 2.60 2.35
C PRO A 420 13.99 3.35 3.50
N ALA A 421 14.61 2.65 4.46
CA ALA A 421 15.30 3.30 5.58
C ALA A 421 16.48 4.18 5.12
N ALA A 422 17.25 3.75 4.11
CA ALA A 422 18.34 4.53 3.55
C ALA A 422 17.83 5.78 2.80
N LEU A 423 16.73 5.64 2.05
CA LEU A 423 16.08 6.77 1.37
C LEU A 423 15.46 7.75 2.37
N LEU A 424 14.92 7.26 3.49
CA LEU A 424 14.45 8.10 4.59
C LEU A 424 15.60 8.84 5.28
N ALA A 425 16.71 8.15 5.55
CA ALA A 425 17.90 8.79 6.09
C ALA A 425 18.45 9.87 5.14
N LEU A 426 18.40 9.61 3.82
CA LEU A 426 18.76 10.58 2.80
C LEU A 426 17.78 11.75 2.71
N SER A 427 16.48 11.53 2.99
CA SER A 427 15.47 12.58 2.93
C SER A 427 15.55 13.59 4.08
N ILE A 428 16.27 13.24 5.16
CA ILE A 428 16.64 14.15 6.25
C ILE A 428 17.79 15.09 5.84
N ALA A 429 18.58 14.71 4.84
CA ALA A 429 19.67 15.55 4.35
C ALA A 429 19.15 16.76 3.56
N ASP A 430 19.99 17.81 3.44
CA ASP A 430 19.67 19.00 2.66
C ASP A 430 19.24 18.63 1.23
N PHE A 431 18.28 19.38 0.69
CA PHE A 431 17.73 19.14 -0.66
C PHE A 431 18.82 18.96 -1.73
N TRP A 432 19.85 19.81 -1.72
CA TRP A 432 20.96 19.74 -2.67
C TRP A 432 21.82 18.47 -2.50
N ALA A 433 22.04 18.01 -1.27
CA ALA A 433 22.77 16.79 -0.99
C ALA A 433 21.97 15.56 -1.44
N MET A 434 20.67 15.52 -1.12
CA MET A 434 19.75 14.48 -1.58
C MET A 434 19.71 14.39 -3.10
N MET A 435 19.47 15.52 -3.78
CA MET A 435 19.41 15.58 -5.25
C MET A 435 20.72 15.16 -5.90
N SER A 436 21.88 15.52 -5.32
CA SER A 436 23.18 15.09 -5.81
C SER A 436 23.32 13.57 -5.79
N VAL A 437 22.95 12.92 -4.68
CA VAL A 437 22.99 11.46 -4.56
C VAL A 437 22.04 10.80 -5.56
N VAL A 438 20.79 11.29 -5.64
CA VAL A 438 19.77 10.75 -6.55
C VAL A 438 20.21 10.87 -8.01
N ILE A 439 20.75 12.03 -8.42
CA ILE A 439 21.25 12.26 -9.79
C ILE A 439 22.42 11.34 -10.08
N VAL A 440 23.39 11.19 -9.17
CA VAL A 440 24.54 10.30 -9.36
C VAL A 440 24.08 8.85 -9.54
N VAL A 441 23.18 8.36 -8.69
CA VAL A 441 22.60 7.01 -8.81
C VAL A 441 21.86 6.86 -10.13
N ALA A 442 21.02 7.83 -10.51
CA ALA A 442 20.27 7.80 -11.75
C ALA A 442 21.20 7.76 -12.98
N VAL A 443 22.26 8.58 -12.99
CA VAL A 443 23.26 8.59 -14.07
C VAL A 443 23.98 7.25 -14.16
N ILE A 444 24.37 6.64 -13.04
CA ILE A 444 24.99 5.32 -13.02
C ILE A 444 24.03 4.25 -13.56
N VAL A 445 22.78 4.25 -13.13
CA VAL A 445 21.77 3.29 -13.60
C VAL A 445 21.52 3.45 -15.09
N VAL A 446 21.32 4.69 -15.57
CA VAL A 446 21.15 4.99 -17.00
C VAL A 446 22.38 4.56 -17.79
N PHE A 447 23.58 4.84 -17.31
CA PHE A 447 24.83 4.42 -17.93
C PHE A 447 24.91 2.90 -18.07
N ILE A 448 24.58 2.14 -17.02
CA ILE A 448 24.57 0.67 -17.04
C ILE A 448 23.53 0.17 -18.05
N ILE A 449 22.30 0.70 -18.02
CA ILE A 449 21.22 0.30 -18.94
C ILE A 449 21.64 0.58 -20.39
N VAL A 450 22.09 1.79 -20.70
CA VAL A 450 22.50 2.19 -22.05
C VAL A 450 23.66 1.33 -22.53
N THR A 451 24.66 1.11 -21.68
CA THR A 451 25.82 0.26 -22.01
C THR A 451 25.36 -1.17 -22.30
N ASN A 452 24.51 -1.78 -21.47
CA ASN A 452 23.99 -3.13 -21.70
C ASN A 452 23.16 -3.23 -22.99
N VAL A 453 22.34 -2.21 -23.29
CA VAL A 453 21.55 -2.13 -24.52
C VAL A 453 22.48 -2.06 -25.74
N ILE A 454 23.52 -1.22 -25.70
CA ILE A 454 24.49 -1.09 -26.79
C ILE A 454 25.33 -2.37 -26.93
N GLN A 455 25.78 -2.99 -25.84
CA GLN A 455 26.47 -4.28 -25.85
C GLN A 455 25.65 -5.36 -26.56
N THR A 456 24.32 -5.36 -26.34
CA THR A 456 23.41 -6.36 -26.92
C THR A 456 23.11 -6.11 -28.41
N HIS A 457 22.84 -4.86 -28.79
CA HIS A 457 22.37 -4.54 -30.14
C HIS A 457 23.48 -4.09 -31.11
N LYS A 458 24.49 -3.35 -30.62
CA LYS A 458 25.56 -2.74 -31.43
C LYS A 458 26.88 -2.64 -30.64
N PRO A 459 27.52 -3.78 -30.30
CA PRO A 459 28.73 -3.79 -29.47
C PRO A 459 29.93 -3.07 -30.11
N HIS A 460 29.93 -2.88 -31.43
CA HIS A 460 30.99 -2.17 -32.15
C HIS A 460 31.03 -0.67 -31.82
N LEU A 461 29.93 -0.05 -31.37
CA LEU A 461 29.86 1.36 -30.98
C LEU A 461 30.55 1.64 -29.63
N LEU A 462 30.81 0.60 -28.82
CA LEU A 462 31.46 0.75 -27.53
C LEU A 462 32.99 0.60 -27.64
N PRO A 463 33.76 1.39 -26.86
CA PRO A 463 35.18 1.15 -26.65
C PRO A 463 35.43 -0.28 -26.20
N SER A 464 36.56 -0.87 -26.58
CA SER A 464 36.89 -2.28 -26.29
C SER A 464 36.68 -2.68 -24.82
N PHE A 465 37.00 -1.78 -23.89
CA PHE A 465 36.85 -2.00 -22.44
C PHE A 465 35.38 -2.03 -21.96
N LEU A 466 34.44 -1.36 -22.63
CA LEU A 466 33.01 -1.36 -22.27
C LEU A 466 32.20 -2.40 -23.03
N ARG A 467 32.81 -3.20 -23.90
CA ARG A 467 32.11 -4.28 -24.63
C ARG A 467 31.72 -5.43 -23.70
N THR A 468 32.49 -5.64 -22.64
CA THR A 468 32.20 -6.61 -21.59
C THR A 468 32.45 -5.97 -20.22
N TRP A 469 31.73 -6.41 -19.20
CA TRP A 469 31.98 -5.97 -17.81
C TRP A 469 33.16 -6.69 -17.16
N GLU A 470 34.08 -7.26 -17.95
CA GLU A 470 35.20 -8.06 -17.42
C GLU A 470 36.25 -7.23 -16.69
N PHE A 471 36.33 -5.93 -16.96
CA PHE A 471 37.21 -5.04 -16.21
C PHE A 471 36.78 -4.87 -14.74
N LEU A 472 35.51 -5.12 -14.43
CA LEU A 472 35.00 -5.01 -13.07
C LEU A 472 35.39 -6.25 -12.24
N PRO A 473 35.66 -6.06 -10.93
CA PRO A 473 35.87 -7.15 -9.99
C PRO A 473 34.74 -8.19 -10.02
N LEU A 474 35.07 -9.44 -9.71
CA LEU A 474 34.14 -10.56 -9.81
C LEU A 474 32.86 -10.39 -8.96
N TRP A 475 32.97 -9.71 -7.83
CA TRP A 475 31.85 -9.40 -6.94
C TRP A 475 30.85 -8.36 -7.51
N MET A 476 31.28 -7.53 -8.47
CA MET A 476 30.38 -6.56 -9.13
C MET A 476 29.64 -7.15 -10.33
N ARG A 477 30.12 -8.29 -10.86
CA ARG A 477 29.61 -8.91 -12.10
C ARG A 477 28.98 -10.29 -11.90
N SER A 478 29.18 -10.92 -10.74
CA SER A 478 28.68 -12.26 -10.46
C SER A 478 28.25 -12.40 -9.00
N LEU A 479 27.16 -13.13 -8.78
CA LEU A 479 26.67 -13.49 -7.44
C LEU A 479 27.40 -14.71 -6.83
N GLN A 480 28.19 -15.44 -7.62
CA GLN A 480 28.89 -16.65 -7.17
C GLN A 480 29.79 -16.47 -5.93
N PRO A 481 30.53 -15.35 -5.74
CA PRO A 481 31.31 -15.14 -4.53
C PRO A 481 30.43 -15.04 -3.27
N TYR A 482 29.30 -14.33 -3.38
CA TYR A 482 28.33 -14.21 -2.29
C TYR A 482 27.62 -15.53 -2.01
N ASP A 483 27.31 -16.29 -3.06
CA ASP A 483 26.70 -17.60 -2.91
C ASP A 483 27.58 -18.57 -2.13
N ARG A 484 28.89 -18.60 -2.39
CA ARG A 484 29.84 -19.38 -1.58
C ARG A 484 29.86 -18.95 -0.12
N PHE A 485 29.74 -17.65 0.15
CA PHE A 485 29.70 -17.11 1.50
C PHE A 485 28.42 -17.54 2.24
N PHE A 486 27.25 -17.28 1.65
CA PHE A 486 25.96 -17.62 2.25
C PHE A 486 25.76 -19.12 2.37
N THR A 487 26.19 -19.91 1.39
CA THR A 487 26.10 -21.38 1.43
C THR A 487 26.98 -21.94 2.54
N LYS A 488 28.20 -21.43 2.73
CA LYS A 488 29.04 -21.80 3.90
C LYS A 488 28.40 -21.39 5.21
N PHE A 489 27.86 -20.17 5.32
CA PHE A 489 27.25 -19.68 6.56
C PHE A 489 25.97 -20.44 6.94
N LEU A 490 25.10 -20.70 5.96
CA LEU A 490 23.84 -21.42 6.15
C LEU A 490 24.05 -22.92 6.39
N LEU A 491 25.03 -23.56 5.74
CA LEU A 491 25.37 -24.97 5.98
C LEU A 491 26.20 -25.19 7.26
N CYS A 492 27.01 -24.21 7.68
CA CYS A 492 27.80 -24.31 8.91
C CYS A 492 26.93 -24.20 10.18
N GLY A 493 25.67 -23.77 10.07
CA GLY A 493 24.69 -23.78 11.16
C GLY A 493 23.91 -25.10 11.33
N CYS A 494 23.86 -25.97 10.30
CA CYS A 494 23.00 -27.17 10.31
C CYS A 494 23.68 -28.49 9.90
N CYS A 495 24.94 -28.51 9.46
CA CYS A 495 25.62 -29.74 9.00
C CYS A 495 26.87 -30.15 9.81
N CYS A 496 26.96 -29.81 11.10
CA CYS A 496 27.98 -30.39 12.00
C CYS A 496 27.40 -31.28 13.11
N LYS A 497 26.14 -31.71 13.02
CA LYS A 497 25.54 -32.57 14.05
C LYS A 497 24.45 -33.51 13.52
N SER A 498 24.81 -34.38 12.58
CA SER A 498 24.21 -35.72 12.38
C SER A 498 24.74 -36.28 11.05
N GLN A 499 25.97 -36.79 11.06
CA GLN A 499 26.47 -37.75 10.08
C GLN A 499 27.76 -38.38 10.66
N SER A 500 27.60 -38.98 11.83
CA SER A 500 28.47 -40.03 12.31
C SER A 500 27.54 -41.16 12.67
N ASP A 501 27.68 -42.26 11.95
CA ASP A 501 27.05 -43.56 12.13
C ASP A 501 25.72 -43.74 11.38
N GLU A 502 25.68 -44.81 10.56
CA GLU A 502 24.57 -45.30 9.72
C GLU A 502 24.41 -44.68 8.32
N GLU A 503 25.32 -45.03 7.40
CA GLU A 503 24.97 -45.68 6.12
C GLU A 503 26.27 -45.99 5.33
N SER A 504 26.96 -47.03 5.78
CA SER A 504 27.77 -47.86 4.90
C SER A 504 26.83 -48.70 4.04
N GLU A 505 27.08 -48.70 2.72
CA GLU A 505 26.41 -49.48 1.67
C GLU A 505 25.14 -48.83 1.06
N ILE A 506 25.30 -48.16 -0.08
CA ILE A 506 24.77 -48.60 -1.40
C ILE A 506 25.12 -47.53 -2.48
N SER A 507 25.89 -48.00 -3.48
CA SER A 507 26.12 -47.46 -4.84
C SER A 507 26.50 -45.98 -5.02
N SER A 508 27.75 -45.63 -5.32
CA SER A 508 28.41 -45.69 -6.65
C SER A 508 27.52 -45.22 -7.82
N ASN A 509 27.62 -43.93 -8.16
CA ASN A 509 27.52 -43.30 -9.50
C ASN A 509 26.68 -42.02 -9.50
N VAL A 510 27.29 -40.88 -9.17
CA VAL A 510 27.06 -39.62 -9.91
C VAL A 510 28.38 -38.86 -9.92
N SER A 511 29.07 -38.90 -11.05
CA SER A 511 30.21 -38.04 -11.37
C SER A 511 29.73 -36.61 -11.59
N CYS A 512 30.14 -35.68 -10.72
CA CYS A 512 30.08 -34.25 -10.99
C CYS A 512 31.24 -33.86 -11.91
N SER A 513 31.02 -33.94 -13.23
CA SER A 513 31.82 -33.25 -14.23
C SER A 513 30.89 -32.67 -15.29
N GLY A 514 30.92 -31.35 -15.47
CA GLY A 514 30.08 -30.64 -16.43
C GLY A 514 30.45 -29.17 -16.46
N ASN A 515 31.64 -28.90 -17.01
CA ASN A 515 32.12 -27.59 -17.36
C ASN A 515 31.63 -27.33 -18.79
N ASP A 516 30.52 -26.61 -18.97
CA ASP A 516 30.03 -26.23 -20.31
C ASP A 516 29.69 -24.74 -20.38
N ASN A 517 30.57 -24.04 -21.10
CA ASN A 517 30.31 -22.77 -21.76
C ASN A 517 29.37 -23.01 -22.96
N ILE A 518 28.11 -22.55 -22.91
CA ILE A 518 27.26 -22.35 -24.09
C ILE A 518 26.34 -21.18 -23.72
N GLY A 519 26.41 -20.00 -24.35
CA GLY A 519 26.21 -19.78 -25.77
C GLY A 519 24.79 -19.23 -25.95
N PHE A 520 24.67 -17.93 -26.20
CA PHE A 520 23.42 -17.25 -26.53
C PHE A 520 22.78 -17.90 -27.77
N GLU A 521 21.54 -18.36 -27.65
CA GLU A 521 20.63 -18.48 -28.78
C GLU A 521 19.34 -17.70 -28.48
N MET A 522 19.12 -16.67 -29.29
CA MET A 522 17.82 -16.05 -29.48
C MET A 522 17.07 -16.90 -30.50
N GLU A 523 15.82 -17.27 -30.20
CA GLU A 523 14.86 -17.71 -31.21
C GLU A 523 13.63 -16.81 -31.20
N GLU A 524 13.08 -16.66 -32.42
CA GLU A 524 12.26 -15.59 -33.00
C GLU A 524 10.88 -15.31 -32.38
#